data_AF-A0A437N5Q6-F1
#
_entry.id   AF-A0A437N5Q6-F1
#
_cell.length_a   1.000
_cell.length_b   1.000
_cell.length_c   1.000
_cell.angle_alpha   90.00
_cell.angle_beta   90.00
_cell.angle_gamma   90.00
#
_symmetry.space_group_name_H-M   'P 1'
#
loop_
_entity.id
_entity.type
_entity.pdbx_description
1 polymer ?
#
loop_
_entity_poly.entity_id
_entity_poly.type
_entity_poly.pdbx_seq_one_letter_code
_entity_poly.pdbx_strand_id
1 'polypeptide(L)'
;MAYIAATSECGLIIRKAALIEKKLSRQVLVEVMQGIDLIAENGDLLTFGPLFGEEAYRAIMGRLEAAGLAYVDDYFGLDIPLPSWIEIGVRASPISCAAEDGW
;
A
#
# COMPACT_ATOMS: atom_id res chain seq x y z
N MET A 1 -4.19 15.23 4.10
CA MET A 1 -2.87 15.06 3.45
C MET A 1 -2.03 14.37 4.50
N ALA A 2 -1.64 13.13 4.26
CA ALA A 2 -0.89 12.35 5.22
C ALA A 2 0.52 12.11 4.65
N TYR A 3 1.52 12.41 5.46
CA TYR A 3 2.91 12.11 5.13
C TYR A 3 3.30 10.83 5.87
N ILE A 4 4.02 9.96 5.19
CA ILE A 4 4.53 8.72 5.76
C ILE A 4 5.97 8.53 5.35
N ALA A 5 6.79 8.08 6.30
CA ALA A 5 8.13 7.65 6.00
C ALA A 5 8.06 6.47 5.01
N ALA A 6 8.88 6.54 3.98
CA ALA A 6 9.10 5.46 3.04
C ALA A 6 10.54 4.97 3.18
N THR A 7 10.76 3.69 2.87
CA THR A 7 12.10 3.14 2.80
C THR A 7 12.79 3.61 1.51
N SER A 8 14.11 3.75 1.54
CA SER A 8 14.92 3.93 0.33
C SER A 8 14.93 2.69 -0.56
N GLU A 9 14.45 1.56 -0.04
CA GLU A 9 14.48 0.23 -0.63
C GLU A 9 13.05 -0.28 -0.74
N CYS A 10 12.51 -0.28 -1.97
CA CYS A 10 11.25 -0.86 -2.43
C CYS A 10 10.21 -1.14 -1.32
N GLY A 11 9.22 -0.25 -1.17
CA GLY A 11 8.17 -0.34 -0.14
C GLY A 11 6.80 -0.72 -0.69
N LEU A 12 5.87 -1.06 0.19
CA LEU A 12 4.46 -1.26 -0.14
C LEU A 12 3.60 -0.34 0.72
N ILE A 13 2.72 0.44 0.08
CA ILE A 13 1.85 1.41 0.75
C ILE A 13 0.41 0.92 0.66
N ILE A 14 -0.30 0.92 1.79
CA ILE A 14 -1.70 0.48 1.89
C ILE A 14 -2.55 1.59 2.48
N ARG A 15 -3.72 1.85 1.88
CA ARG A 15 -4.75 2.72 2.47
C ARG A 15 -5.43 2.00 3.64
N LYS A 16 -5.44 2.61 4.82
CA LYS A 16 -6.23 2.10 5.96
C LYS A 16 -7.72 2.05 5.66
N ALA A 17 -8.23 3.01 4.89
CA ALA A 17 -9.62 3.01 4.44
C ALA A 17 -9.97 1.74 3.65
N ALA A 18 -9.06 1.23 2.80
CA ALA A 18 -9.27 -0.02 2.07
C ALA A 18 -9.47 -1.22 3.01
N LEU A 19 -8.71 -1.29 4.10
CA LEU A 19 -8.87 -2.37 5.09
C LEU A 19 -10.26 -2.34 5.72
N ILE A 20 -10.80 -1.15 5.97
CA ILE A 20 -12.16 -0.97 6.50
C ILE A 20 -13.20 -1.34 5.44
N GLU A 21 -13.05 -0.82 4.21
CA GLU A 21 -13.92 -1.08 3.05
C GLU A 21 -14.02 -2.58 2.74
N LYS A 22 -12.90 -3.31 2.80
CA LYS A 22 -12.80 -4.75 2.56
C LYS A 22 -13.06 -5.60 3.82
N LYS A 23 -13.34 -4.98 4.97
CA LYS A 23 -13.57 -5.65 6.26
C LYS A 23 -12.41 -6.56 6.70
N LEU A 24 -11.18 -6.17 6.37
CA LEU A 24 -9.97 -6.90 6.77
C LEU A 24 -9.58 -6.54 8.20
N SER A 25 -9.44 -7.57 9.04
CA SER A 25 -8.98 -7.38 10.42
C SER A 25 -7.46 -7.15 10.44
N ARG A 26 -6.97 -6.53 11.52
CA ARG A 26 -5.52 -6.36 11.72
C ARG A 26 -4.79 -7.70 11.80
N GLN A 27 -5.44 -8.74 12.30
CA GLN A 27 -4.86 -10.08 12.36
C GLN A 27 -4.66 -10.67 10.95
N VAL A 28 -5.67 -10.56 10.07
CA VAL A 28 -5.54 -11.00 8.67
C VAL A 28 -4.44 -10.22 7.96
N LEU A 29 -4.34 -8.91 8.19
CA LEU A 29 -3.27 -8.12 7.60
C LEU A 29 -1.88 -8.59 8.06
N VAL A 30 -1.70 -8.90 9.35
CA VAL A 30 -0.45 -9.43 9.89
C VAL A 30 -0.09 -10.77 9.24
N GLU A 31 -1.08 -11.65 9.02
CA GLU A 31 -0.87 -12.93 8.33
C GLU A 31 -0.48 -12.73 6.86
N VAL A 32 -1.17 -11.84 6.14
CA VAL A 32 -0.83 -11.49 4.74
C VAL A 32 0.60 -10.94 4.65
N MET A 33 0.96 -10.06 5.59
CA MET A 33 2.26 -9.39 5.67
C MET A 33 3.35 -10.22 6.33
N GLN A 34 3.11 -11.50 6.62
CA GLN A 34 4.10 -12.35 7.28
C GLN A 34 5.44 -12.31 6.52
N GLY A 35 6.49 -11.95 7.26
CA GLY A 35 7.85 -11.79 6.72
C GLY A 35 8.18 -10.42 6.15
N ILE A 36 7.31 -9.42 6.29
CA ILE A 36 7.53 -8.03 5.84
C ILE A 36 7.24 -7.09 7.02
N ASP A 37 8.20 -6.20 7.31
CA ASP A 37 8.08 -5.30 8.46
C ASP A 37 7.14 -4.13 8.18
N LEU A 38 6.40 -3.71 9.21
CA LEU A 38 5.69 -2.44 9.21
C LEU A 38 6.70 -1.33 9.54
N ILE A 39 6.98 -0.49 8.57
CA ILE A 39 7.96 0.60 8.67
C ILE A 39 7.34 1.83 9.32
N ALA A 40 6.13 2.17 8.90
CA ALA A 40 5.43 3.34 9.39
C ALA A 40 3.91 3.17 9.34
N GLU A 41 3.22 3.86 10.23
CA GLU A 41 1.77 3.88 10.34
C GLU A 41 1.33 5.29 10.74
N ASN A 42 0.37 5.85 10.02
CA ASN A 42 -0.29 7.11 10.40
C ASN A 42 -1.83 6.94 10.36
N GLY A 43 -2.59 8.03 10.40
CA GLY A 43 -4.06 7.97 10.38
C GLY A 43 -4.66 7.30 9.13
N ASP A 44 -3.99 7.45 7.98
CA ASP A 44 -4.54 7.11 6.67
C ASP A 44 -3.82 5.95 5.97
N LEU A 45 -2.55 5.72 6.30
CA LEU A 45 -1.64 4.84 5.55
C LEU A 45 -0.85 3.89 6.45
N LEU A 46 -0.44 2.78 5.85
CA LEU A 46 0.57 1.86 6.33
C LEU A 46 1.67 1.72 5.27
N THR A 47 2.93 1.69 5.71
CA THR A 47 4.08 1.41 4.85
C THR A 47 4.78 0.14 5.33
N PHE A 48 4.97 -0.81 4.42
CA PHE A 48 5.67 -2.07 4.65
C PHE A 48 6.93 -2.16 3.81
N GLY A 49 7.93 -2.89 4.30
CA GLY A 49 9.16 -3.15 3.56
C GLY A 49 10.31 -3.54 4.49
N PRO A 50 11.54 -3.60 3.96
CA PRO A 50 11.87 -3.52 2.54
C PRO A 50 11.41 -4.77 1.76
N LEU A 51 11.15 -4.62 0.47
CA LEU A 51 10.67 -5.70 -0.39
C LEU A 51 11.59 -5.90 -1.60
N PHE A 52 12.45 -6.90 -1.55
CA PHE A 52 13.50 -7.09 -2.55
C PHE A 52 13.15 -8.15 -3.61
N GLY A 53 13.26 -7.75 -4.87
CA GLY A 53 13.15 -8.64 -6.02
C GLY A 53 11.72 -8.91 -6.47
N GLU A 54 11.59 -9.21 -7.75
CA GLU A 54 10.30 -9.39 -8.43
C GLU A 54 9.48 -10.54 -7.82
N GLU A 55 10.12 -11.63 -7.40
CA GLU A 55 9.44 -12.78 -6.81
C GLU A 55 8.79 -12.45 -5.45
N ALA A 56 9.49 -11.70 -4.60
CA ALA A 56 8.93 -11.25 -3.33
C ALA A 56 7.73 -10.33 -3.57
N TYR A 57 7.84 -9.44 -4.57
CA TYR A 57 6.78 -8.53 -4.99
C TYR A 57 5.55 -9.26 -5.50
N ARG A 58 5.72 -10.20 -6.43
CA ARG A 58 4.62 -11.04 -6.94
C ARG A 58 3.98 -11.87 -5.83
N ALA A 59 4.78 -12.43 -4.92
CA ALA A 59 4.27 -13.24 -3.82
C ALA A 59 3.45 -12.42 -2.81
N ILE A 60 3.83 -11.17 -2.50
CA ILE A 60 3.02 -10.33 -1.61
C ILE A 60 1.77 -9.79 -2.33
N MET A 61 1.89 -9.41 -3.60
CA MET A 61 0.73 -9.00 -4.41
C MET A 61 -0.32 -10.10 -4.46
N GLY A 62 0.07 -11.35 -4.75
CA GLY A 62 -0.87 -12.46 -4.77
C GLY A 62 -1.57 -12.71 -3.42
N ARG A 63 -0.87 -12.53 -2.29
CA ARG A 63 -1.47 -12.63 -0.95
C ARG A 63 -2.46 -11.50 -0.67
N LEU A 64 -2.14 -10.27 -1.09
CA LEU A 64 -3.00 -9.10 -0.96
C LEU A 64 -4.27 -9.21 -1.81
N GLU A 65 -4.13 -9.64 -3.07
CA GLU A 65 -5.25 -9.88 -3.98
C GLU A 65 -6.14 -11.02 -3.49
N ALA A 66 -5.56 -12.10 -2.96
CA ALA A 66 -6.31 -13.18 -2.32
C ALA A 66 -7.08 -12.72 -1.07
N ALA A 67 -6.59 -11.69 -0.38
CA ALA A 67 -7.30 -11.03 0.71
C ALA A 67 -8.35 -10.01 0.24
N GLY A 68 -8.50 -9.79 -1.07
CA GLY A 68 -9.50 -8.92 -1.67
C GLY A 68 -9.08 -7.45 -1.84
N LEU A 69 -7.79 -7.14 -1.66
CA LEU A 69 -7.22 -5.82 -1.93
C LEU A 69 -6.81 -5.72 -3.40
N ALA A 70 -7.20 -4.61 -4.04
CA ALA A 70 -6.86 -4.33 -5.43
C ALA A 70 -5.58 -3.48 -5.54
N TYR A 71 -4.70 -3.86 -6.48
CA TYR A 71 -3.53 -3.07 -6.80
C TYR A 71 -3.92 -1.69 -7.36
N VAL A 72 -3.14 -0.66 -7.00
CA VAL A 72 -3.38 0.78 -7.22
C VAL A 72 -4.54 1.37 -6.44
N ASP A 73 -5.68 0.68 -6.39
CA ASP A 73 -6.87 1.19 -5.70
C ASP A 73 -6.74 1.11 -4.17
N ASP A 74 -6.20 0.01 -3.65
CA ASP A 74 -6.12 -0.26 -2.21
C ASP A 74 -4.68 -0.22 -1.67
N TYR A 75 -3.74 -0.63 -2.51
CA TYR A 75 -2.31 -0.61 -2.21
C TYR A 75 -1.48 -0.43 -3.48
N PHE A 76 -0.24 0.03 -3.33
CA PHE A 76 0.72 0.07 -4.44
C PHE A 76 2.14 -0.14 -3.94
N GLY A 77 3.00 -0.64 -4.84
CA GLY A 77 4.43 -0.71 -4.60
C GLY A 77 5.10 0.61 -4.91
N LEU A 78 6.02 1.00 -4.05
CA LEU A 78 6.89 2.13 -4.23
C LEU A 78 8.29 1.63 -4.59
N ASP A 79 8.60 1.62 -5.87
CA ASP A 79 9.91 1.24 -6.41
C ASP A 79 10.68 2.47 -6.91
N ILE A 80 11.02 3.36 -5.97
CA ILE A 80 11.78 4.57 -6.26
C ILE A 80 12.87 4.71 -5.18
N PRO A 81 14.14 4.88 -5.55
CA PRO A 81 15.19 5.16 -4.57
C PRO A 81 14.93 6.54 -3.96
N LEU A 82 14.66 6.56 -2.65
CA LEU A 82 14.43 7.79 -1.90
C LEU A 82 15.61 8.09 -0.96
N PRO A 83 16.16 9.31 -0.98
CA PRO A 83 17.06 9.76 0.06
C PRO A 83 16.38 9.70 1.44
N SER A 84 17.16 9.42 2.48
CA SER A 84 16.67 9.24 3.86
C SER A 84 16.01 10.48 4.48
N TRP A 85 16.14 11.65 3.85
CA TRP A 85 15.54 12.91 4.31
C TRP A 85 14.23 13.27 3.60
N ILE A 86 13.67 12.36 2.77
CA ILE A 86 12.40 12.55 2.06
C ILE A 86 11.28 11.72 2.71
N GLU A 87 10.09 12.31 2.78
CA GLU A 87 8.84 11.63 3.11
C GLU A 87 7.89 11.63 1.91
N ILE A 88 7.00 10.64 1.83
CA ILE A 88 5.93 10.61 0.82
C ILE A 88 4.64 11.14 1.41
N GLY A 89 4.08 12.16 0.76
CA GLY A 89 2.72 12.62 1.01
C GLY A 89 1.72 11.90 0.11
N VAL A 90 0.73 11.22 0.69
CA VAL A 90 -0.42 10.68 -0.04
C VAL A 90 -1.68 11.41 0.42
N ARG A 91 -2.57 11.68 -0.53
CA ARG A 91 -3.90 12.26 -0.29
C ARG A 91 -4.89 11.52 -1.16
N ALA A 92 -6.07 11.25 -0.61
CA ALA A 92 -7.21 10.89 -1.43
C ALA A 92 -7.40 11.96 -2.52
N SER A 93 -7.35 11.52 -3.77
CA SER A 93 -7.70 12.38 -4.90
C SER A 93 -9.23 12.42 -4.99
N PRO A 94 -9.86 13.60 -5.10
CA PRO A 94 -11.31 13.69 -5.33
C PRO A 94 -11.71 13.26 -6.74
N ILE A 95 -10.76 12.90 -7.61
CA ILE A 95 -11.04 12.48 -8.98
C ILE A 95 -11.55 11.04 -8.93
N SER A 96 -12.87 10.85 -8.88
CA SER A 96 -13.47 9.68 -9.50
C SER A 96 -13.22 9.81 -11.01
N CYS A 97 -12.77 8.76 -11.69
CA CYS A 97 -13.04 8.67 -13.11
C CYS A 97 -14.54 8.87 -13.26
N ALA A 98 -14.96 10.01 -13.82
CA ALA A 98 -16.28 10.12 -14.36
C ALA A 98 -16.39 8.95 -15.32
N ALA A 99 -17.34 8.04 -15.08
CA ALA A 99 -17.77 7.14 -16.13
C ALA A 99 -18.05 8.06 -17.33
N GLU A 100 -17.29 7.88 -18.41
CA GLU A 100 -17.65 8.49 -19.67
C GLU A 100 -18.99 7.87 -20.06
N ASP A 101 -20.07 8.56 -19.67
CA ASP A 101 -21.42 8.25 -20.12
C ASP A 101 -21.41 8.32 -21.65
N GLY A 102 -21.46 7.13 -22.26
CA GLY A 102 -21.97 6.81 -23.58
C GLY A 102 -21.75 7.82 -24.71
N TRP A 103 -20.96 7.40 -25.71
CA TRP A 103 -21.26 7.74 -27.10
C TRP A 103 -22.34 6.80 -27.64
#